data_AF-A0A2V7QUQ7-F1
#
_entry.id   AF-A0A2V7QUQ7-F1
#
_cell.length_a   1.000
_cell.length_b   1.000
_cell.length_c   1.000
_cell.angle_alpha   90.00
_cell.angle_beta   90.00
_cell.angle_gamma   90.00
#
_symmetry.space_group_name_H-M   'P 1'
#
loop_
_entity.id
_entity.type
_entity.pdbx_description
1 polymer ?
#
loop_
_entity_poly.entity_id
_entity_poly.type
_entity_poly.pdbx_seq_one_letter_code
_entity_poly.pdbx_strand_id
1 'polypeptide(L)'
;MDAQNLDTRAILLAFRPFDSAMGHLLIDRAITNERRAFYRGRSTFLLEERHDPSGWKTMVWIEPERGFLVSRYAVFFEQKWIVDVDIDYTQDAQWGWIPSRWRITEMLADGSRRLVSAATVSSYSINQPTSIQDFK
;
A
#
# COMPACT_ATOMS: atom_id res chain seq x y z
N MET A 1 15.69 6.39 -0.97
CA MET A 1 14.61 6.03 -0.03
C MET A 1 14.36 4.54 -0.19
N ASP A 2 14.45 3.76 0.89
CA ASP A 2 14.30 2.30 0.85
C ASP A 2 12.82 1.92 0.73
N ALA A 3 12.41 1.30 -0.39
CA ALA A 3 11.03 0.89 -0.61
C ALA A 3 10.63 -0.39 0.17
N GLN A 4 11.60 -1.03 0.83
CA GLN A 4 11.35 -2.09 1.80
C GLN A 4 10.95 -1.53 3.17
N ASN A 5 11.16 -0.23 3.41
CA ASN A 5 10.70 0.41 4.63
C ASN A 5 9.15 0.49 4.62
N LEU A 6 8.54 -0.32 5.48
CA LEU A 6 7.08 -0.40 5.60
C LEU A 6 6.48 0.93 6.08
N ASP A 7 7.20 1.74 6.85
CA ASP A 7 6.70 3.01 7.38
C ASP A 7 6.43 4.04 6.29
N THR A 8 7.17 4.00 5.17
CA THR A 8 6.98 4.91 4.02
C THR A 8 6.17 4.27 2.90
N ARG A 9 5.87 2.96 2.98
CA ARG A 9 5.18 2.19 1.95
C ARG A 9 3.84 2.81 1.55
N ALA A 10 3.04 3.27 2.52
CA ALA A 10 1.74 3.89 2.25
C ALA A 10 1.87 5.17 1.39
N ILE A 11 2.90 5.98 1.66
CA ILE A 11 3.20 7.21 0.90
C ILE A 11 3.65 6.83 -0.52
N LEU A 12 4.53 5.84 -0.64
CA LEU A 12 5.02 5.38 -1.94
C LEU A 12 3.90 4.76 -2.80
N LEU A 13 2.98 3.99 -2.22
CA LEU A 13 1.82 3.46 -2.93
C LEU A 13 0.89 4.56 -3.45
N ALA A 14 0.73 5.66 -2.70
CA ALA A 14 -0.12 6.77 -3.08
C ALA A 14 0.48 7.62 -4.19
N PHE A 15 1.78 7.95 -4.11
CA PHE A 15 2.41 8.95 -4.98
C PHE A 15 3.39 8.40 -6.00
N ARG A 16 3.85 7.16 -5.82
CA ARG A 16 4.82 6.50 -6.71
C ARG A 16 4.46 5.02 -6.93
N PRO A 17 3.22 4.71 -7.33
CA PRO A 17 2.78 3.32 -7.50
C PRO A 17 3.57 2.55 -8.59
N PHE A 18 4.26 3.27 -9.47
CA PHE A 18 5.09 2.72 -10.56
C PHE A 18 6.59 2.62 -10.21
N ASP A 19 7.00 3.00 -9.00
CA ASP A 19 8.40 2.92 -8.58
C ASP A 19 8.87 1.46 -8.61
N SER A 20 10.03 1.22 -9.19
CA SER A 20 10.58 -0.12 -9.41
C SER A 20 10.71 -0.93 -8.12
N ALA A 21 11.03 -0.23 -7.02
CA ALA A 21 11.25 -0.81 -5.71
C ALA A 21 9.93 -1.10 -4.97
N MET A 22 8.81 -0.55 -5.46
CA MET A 22 7.46 -0.95 -5.03
C MET A 22 7.00 -2.26 -5.68
N GLY A 23 7.73 -2.72 -6.68
CA GLY A 23 7.45 -3.92 -7.46
C GLY A 23 6.86 -3.52 -8.81
N HIS A 24 7.72 -3.40 -9.84
CA HIS A 24 7.28 -3.38 -11.24
C HIS A 24 6.35 -4.54 -11.61
N LEU A 25 6.39 -5.61 -10.82
CA LEU A 25 5.75 -6.89 -11.09
C LEU A 25 4.22 -6.87 -10.93
N LEU A 26 3.67 -5.95 -10.13
CA LEU A 26 2.22 -5.87 -9.93
C LEU A 26 1.49 -5.48 -11.21
N ILE A 27 1.94 -4.49 -11.98
CA ILE A 27 1.08 -3.95 -13.07
C ILE A 27 1.06 -4.86 -14.30
N ASP A 28 2.20 -5.43 -14.68
CA ASP A 28 2.28 -6.30 -15.86
C ASP A 28 1.73 -7.72 -15.60
N ARG A 29 1.57 -8.11 -14.32
CA ARG A 29 1.18 -9.47 -13.92
C ARG A 29 -0.05 -9.51 -13.01
N ALA A 30 -0.60 -8.37 -12.61
CA ALA A 30 -1.77 -8.35 -11.76
C ALA A 30 -2.96 -8.93 -12.51
N ILE A 31 -3.66 -9.79 -11.80
CA ILE A 31 -5.02 -10.18 -12.15
C ILE A 31 -5.96 -9.49 -11.19
N THR A 32 -6.99 -8.85 -11.74
CA THR A 32 -8.14 -8.44 -10.94
C THR A 32 -8.98 -9.68 -10.67
N ASN A 33 -9.55 -9.79 -9.46
CA ASN A 33 -10.53 -10.83 -9.17
C ASN A 33 -11.90 -10.57 -9.83
N GLU A 34 -12.04 -9.45 -10.57
CA GLU A 34 -13.26 -8.93 -11.22
C GLU A 34 -14.45 -8.72 -10.26
N ARG A 35 -14.25 -8.96 -8.97
CA ARG A 35 -15.28 -8.99 -7.95
C ARG A 35 -15.07 -7.84 -6.99
N ARG A 36 -16.08 -6.98 -6.94
CA ARG A 36 -16.18 -5.92 -5.96
C ARG A 36 -16.41 -6.50 -4.58
N ALA A 37 -15.57 -6.14 -3.62
CA ALA A 37 -15.70 -6.49 -2.21
C ALA A 37 -15.87 -5.23 -1.37
N PHE A 38 -16.48 -5.35 -0.19
CA PHE A 38 -16.56 -4.25 0.77
C PHE A 38 -15.60 -4.49 1.94
N TYR A 39 -14.78 -3.49 2.23
CA TYR A 39 -13.87 -3.50 3.37
C TYR A 39 -13.95 -2.16 4.10
N ARG A 40 -14.21 -2.21 5.42
CA ARG A 40 -14.41 -1.00 6.26
C ARG A 40 -15.42 0.00 5.66
N GLY A 41 -16.50 -0.51 5.08
CA GLY A 41 -17.56 0.29 4.45
C GLY A 41 -17.19 0.88 3.08
N ARG A 42 -16.03 0.53 2.52
CA ARG A 42 -15.56 1.02 1.22
C ARG A 42 -15.62 -0.10 0.19
N SER A 43 -16.05 0.24 -1.02
CA SER A 43 -15.98 -0.69 -2.14
C SER A 43 -14.53 -0.81 -2.61
N THR A 44 -14.11 -2.04 -2.90
CA THR A 44 -12.74 -2.35 -3.30
C THR A 44 -12.71 -3.40 -4.40
N PHE A 45 -11.73 -3.29 -5.30
CA PHE A 45 -11.28 -4.39 -6.14
C PHE A 45 -9.98 -4.95 -5.60
N LEU A 46 -9.78 -6.26 -5.74
CA LEU A 46 -8.52 -6.91 -5.39
C LEU A 46 -7.68 -7.06 -6.65
N LEU A 47 -6.46 -6.53 -6.62
CA LEU A 47 -5.41 -6.91 -7.56
C LEU A 47 -4.45 -7.85 -6.87
N GLU A 48 -4.10 -8.92 -7.57
CA GLU A 48 -3.22 -9.97 -7.08
C GLU A 48 -2.13 -10.24 -8.11
N GLU A 49 -0.88 -10.32 -7.65
CA GLU A 49 0.20 -10.88 -8.47
C GLU A 49 -0.06 -12.36 -8.78
N ARG A 50 0.09 -12.75 -10.05
CA ARG A 50 0.17 -14.17 -10.41
C ARG A 50 1.29 -14.83 -9.60
N HIS A 51 0.98 -16.02 -9.07
CA HIS A 51 1.83 -16.82 -8.20
C HIS A 51 3.31 -16.75 -8.57
N ASP A 52 4.14 -16.19 -7.68
CA ASP A 52 5.59 -16.25 -7.79
C ASP A 52 6.04 -17.69 -7.48
N PRO A 53 6.88 -18.33 -8.33
CA PRO A 53 7.51 -19.61 -8.00
C PRO A 53 8.25 -19.65 -6.65
N SER A 54 8.65 -18.50 -6.13
CA SER A 54 9.29 -18.37 -4.82
C SER A 54 8.33 -18.51 -3.63
N GLY A 55 7.01 -18.58 -3.88
CA GLY A 55 5.97 -18.67 -2.86
C GLY A 55 5.51 -17.32 -2.31
N TRP A 56 6.15 -16.21 -2.69
CA TRP A 56 5.72 -14.86 -2.34
C TRP A 56 4.51 -14.41 -3.16
N LYS A 57 3.68 -13.56 -2.56
CA LYS A 57 2.50 -13.02 -3.23
C LYS A 57 2.11 -11.68 -2.66
N THR A 58 1.92 -10.71 -3.54
CA THR A 58 1.42 -9.38 -3.18
C THR A 58 -0.04 -9.22 -3.56
N MET A 59 -0.80 -8.58 -2.68
CA MET A 59 -2.19 -8.21 -2.91
C MET A 59 -2.41 -6.73 -2.60
N VAL A 60 -3.18 -6.04 -3.43
CA VAL A 60 -3.62 -4.67 -3.18
C VAL A 60 -5.13 -4.54 -3.35
N TRP A 61 -5.76 -3.78 -2.45
CA TRP A 61 -7.17 -3.44 -2.53
C TRP A 61 -7.31 -2.01 -2.99
N ILE A 62 -7.92 -1.81 -4.16
CA ILE A 62 -8.08 -0.49 -4.77
C ILE A 62 -9.51 0.04 -4.62
N GLU A 63 -9.67 1.31 -4.29
CA GLU A 63 -10.96 2.00 -4.12
C GLU A 63 -11.36 2.71 -5.44
N PRO A 64 -12.27 2.16 -6.26
CA PRO A 64 -12.63 2.76 -7.55
C PRO A 64 -13.28 4.14 -7.39
N GLU A 65 -14.03 4.37 -6.32
CA GLU A 65 -14.68 5.66 -6.04
C GLU A 65 -13.68 6.79 -5.74
N ARG A 66 -12.43 6.45 -5.42
CA ARG A 66 -11.37 7.41 -5.14
C ARG A 66 -10.28 7.44 -6.20
N GLY A 67 -10.61 7.01 -7.43
CA GLY A 67 -9.63 6.97 -8.52
C GLY A 67 -8.65 5.81 -8.40
N PHE A 68 -9.12 4.67 -7.88
CA PHE A 68 -8.36 3.42 -7.76
C PHE A 68 -7.16 3.48 -6.79
N LEU A 69 -7.26 4.30 -5.73
CA LEU A 69 -6.24 4.36 -4.68
C LEU A 69 -6.11 3.03 -3.94
N VAL A 70 -4.88 2.68 -3.56
CA VAL A 70 -4.59 1.49 -2.74
C VAL A 70 -4.98 1.77 -1.29
N SER A 71 -6.05 1.13 -0.83
CA SER A 71 -6.56 1.22 0.54
C SER A 71 -5.94 0.20 1.50
N ARG A 72 -5.43 -0.89 0.94
CA ARG A 72 -4.78 -1.96 1.69
C ARG A 72 -3.72 -2.63 0.83
N TYR A 73 -2.61 -2.97 1.45
CA TYR A 73 -1.50 -3.71 0.84
C TYR A 73 -1.15 -4.89 1.74
N ALA A 74 -1.04 -6.07 1.15
CA ALA A 74 -0.67 -7.26 1.90
C ALA A 74 0.38 -8.08 1.16
N VAL A 75 1.26 -8.71 1.94
CA VAL A 75 2.28 -9.64 1.47
C VAL A 75 2.04 -10.99 2.13
N PHE A 76 2.10 -12.03 1.31
CA PHE A 76 1.98 -13.41 1.71
C PHE A 76 3.22 -14.20 1.30
N PHE A 77 3.54 -15.24 2.06
CA PHE A 77 4.52 -16.26 1.72
C PHE A 77 3.89 -17.63 1.96
N GLU A 78 3.88 -18.51 0.94
CA GLU A 78 3.27 -19.84 1.00
C GLU A 78 1.85 -19.84 1.62
N GLN A 79 0.99 -18.93 1.13
CA GLN A 79 -0.39 -18.73 1.61
C GLN A 79 -0.51 -18.16 3.05
N LYS A 80 0.60 -17.92 3.75
CA LYS A 80 0.60 -17.28 5.07
C LYS A 80 0.69 -15.77 4.92
N TRP A 81 -0.16 -15.07 5.64
CA TRP A 81 -0.10 -13.61 5.73
C TRP A 81 1.21 -13.23 6.43
N ILE A 82 2.01 -12.33 5.86
CA ILE A 82 3.26 -11.87 6.47
C ILE A 82 3.09 -10.45 6.97
N VAL A 83 2.66 -9.56 6.07
CA VAL A 83 2.44 -8.14 6.36
C VAL A 83 1.08 -7.70 5.83
N ASP A 84 0.43 -6.81 6.56
CA ASP A 84 -0.82 -6.15 6.20
C ASP A 84 -0.72 -4.67 6.53
N VAL A 85 -0.99 -3.81 5.55
CA VAL A 85 -0.95 -2.36 5.67
C VAL A 85 -2.30 -1.81 5.29
N ASP A 86 -3.02 -1.24 6.25
CA ASP A 86 -4.24 -0.47 5.99
C ASP A 86 -3.88 1.00 5.82
N ILE A 87 -4.49 1.66 4.83
CA ILE A 87 -4.23 3.07 4.49
C ILE A 87 -5.54 3.86 4.49
N ASP A 88 -5.56 4.95 5.23
CA ASP A 88 -6.62 5.94 5.22
C ASP A 88 -6.18 7.17 4.43
N TYR A 89 -7.15 7.78 3.76
CA TYR A 89 -6.95 8.97 2.94
C TYR A 89 -7.90 10.08 3.38
N THR A 90 -7.41 11.31 3.29
CA THR A 90 -8.20 12.53 3.44
C THR A 90 -8.22 13.27 2.11
N GLN A 91 -9.34 13.88 1.78
CA GLN A 91 -9.44 14.72 0.58
C GLN A 91 -8.85 16.10 0.88
N ASP A 92 -7.80 16.45 0.15
CA ASP A 92 -7.24 17.78 0.07
C ASP A 92 -7.81 18.54 -1.14
N ALA A 93 -8.07 19.83 -0.96
CA ALA A 93 -8.71 20.66 -1.97
C ALA A 93 -7.80 20.92 -3.19
N GLN A 94 -6.49 20.95 -2.99
CA GLN A 94 -5.51 21.26 -4.04
C GLN A 94 -4.96 19.98 -4.68
N TRP A 95 -4.67 18.96 -3.88
CA TRP A 95 -3.91 17.79 -4.29
C TRP A 95 -4.73 16.50 -4.39
N GLY A 96 -6.04 16.55 -4.10
CA GLY A 96 -6.91 15.38 -4.14
C GLY A 96 -6.70 14.49 -2.93
N TRP A 97 -6.68 13.17 -3.11
CA TRP A 97 -6.59 12.25 -1.96
C TRP A 97 -5.16 12.10 -1.45
N ILE A 98 -4.96 12.40 -0.17
CA ILE A 98 -3.66 12.32 0.52
C ILE A 98 -3.72 11.24 1.60
N PRO A 99 -2.75 10.31 1.68
CA PRO A 99 -2.70 9.34 2.77
C PRO A 99 -2.54 10.09 4.09
N SER A 100 -3.45 9.85 5.04
CA SER A 100 -3.51 10.59 6.30
C SER A 100 -3.19 9.70 7.51
N ARG A 101 -3.35 8.39 7.39
CA ARG A 101 -3.01 7.42 8.42
C ARG A 101 -2.71 6.06 7.79
N TRP A 102 -1.82 5.29 8.41
CA TRP A 102 -1.67 3.88 8.08
C TRP A 102 -1.33 3.04 9.30
N ARG A 103 -1.62 1.75 9.21
CA ARG A 103 -1.33 0.75 10.25
C ARG A 103 -0.68 -0.45 9.60
N ILE A 104 0.45 -0.88 10.13
CA ILE A 104 1.20 -2.04 9.68
C ILE A 104 1.03 -3.13 10.72
N THR A 105 0.49 -4.26 10.31
CA THR A 105 0.36 -5.46 11.14
C THR A 105 1.11 -6.62 10.50
N GLU A 106 1.66 -7.47 11.35
CA GLU A 106 2.36 -8.69 10.99
C GLU A 106 1.56 -9.88 11.53
N MET A 107 1.58 -11.00 10.82
CA MET A 107 1.12 -12.27 11.38
C MET A 107 2.31 -13.00 12.01
N LEU A 108 2.16 -13.39 13.27
CA LEU A 108 3.13 -14.23 13.95
C LEU A 108 2.93 -15.71 13.58
N ALA A 109 3.93 -16.55 13.90
CA ALA A 109 3.91 -17.98 13.59
C ALA A 109 2.74 -18.73 14.26
N ASP A 110 2.21 -18.20 15.36
CA ASP A 110 1.04 -18.74 16.07
C ASP A 110 -0.31 -18.31 15.45
N GLY A 111 -0.28 -17.55 14.36
CA GLY A 111 -1.47 -17.03 13.67
C GLY A 111 -2.09 -15.80 14.34
N SER A 112 -1.47 -15.25 15.38
CA SER A 112 -1.88 -13.98 15.97
C SER A 112 -1.37 -12.79 15.15
N ARG A 113 -2.09 -11.66 15.22
CA ARG A 113 -1.69 -10.41 14.56
C ARG A 113 -1.03 -9.47 15.55
N ARG A 114 0.14 -8.96 15.19
CA ARG A 114 0.88 -7.95 15.94
C ARG A 114 0.84 -6.61 15.21
N LEU A 115 0.47 -5.54 15.91
CA LEU A 115 0.68 -4.19 15.39
C LEU A 115 2.18 -3.89 15.44
N VAL A 116 2.77 -3.63 14.28
CA VAL A 116 4.19 -3.29 14.14
C VAL A 116 4.37 -1.78 14.24
N SER A 117 3.56 -1.03 13.51
CA SER A 117 3.65 0.42 13.43
C SER A 117 2.30 1.03 13.08
N ALA A 118 2.09 2.27 13.53
CA ALA A 118 0.95 3.08 13.13
C ALA A 118 1.42 4.53 13.03
N ALA A 119 1.07 5.17 11.91
CA ALA A 119 1.45 6.55 11.65
C ALA A 119 0.22 7.38 11.32
N THR A 120 0.27 8.66 11.69
CA THR A 120 -0.73 9.67 11.34
C THR A 120 -0.01 10.89 10.84
N VAL A 121 -0.40 11.41 9.68
CA VAL A 121 0.17 12.62 9.10
C VAL A 121 -0.34 13.82 9.89
N SER A 122 0.58 14.52 10.56
CA SER A 122 0.28 15.74 11.31
C SER A 122 0.33 16.99 10.43
N SER A 123 1.24 17.02 9.45
CA SER A 123 1.38 18.09 8.47
C SER A 123 2.09 17.56 7.22
N TYR A 124 1.94 18.26 6.10
CA TYR A 124 2.65 17.97 4.86
C TYR A 124 2.82 19.23 4.02
N SER A 125 3.85 19.22 3.18
CA SER A 125 4.06 20.20 2.11
C SER A 125 4.45 19.46 0.85
N ILE A 126 3.73 19.69 -0.25
CA ILE A 126 3.92 18.96 -1.51
C ILE A 126 4.64 19.86 -2.51
N ASN A 127 5.51 19.26 -3.34
CA ASN A 127 6.24 19.93 -4.42
C ASN A 127 7.05 21.15 -3.95
N GLN A 128 7.61 21.10 -2.74
CA GLN A 128 8.51 22.14 -2.26
C GLN A 128 9.86 22.07 -2.98
N PRO A 129 10.49 23.22 -3.29
CA PRO A 129 11.86 23.24 -3.78
C PRO A 129 12.77 22.48 -2.81
N THR A 130 13.45 21.45 -3.29
CA THR A 130 14.35 20.61 -2.48
C THR A 130 15.73 20.63 -3.12
N SER A 131 16.79 20.67 -2.31
CA SER A 131 18.16 20.65 -2.82
C SER A 131 18.53 19.25 -3.26
N ILE A 132 19.36 19.11 -4.30
CA ILE A 132 19.88 17.79 -4.72
C ILE A 132 20.70 17.10 -3.62
N GLN A 133 21.22 17.88 -2.66
CA GLN A 133 21.98 17.35 -1.51
C GLN A 133 21.10 16.55 -0.55
N ASP A 134 19.79 16.81 -0.50
CA ASP A 134 18.85 16.13 0.40
C ASP A 134 18.49 14.71 -0.07
N PHE A 135 18.95 14.33 -1.27
CA PHE A 135 18.74 13.00 -1.87
C PHE A 135 20.00 12.12 -1.89
N LYS A 136 21.10 12.59 -1.30
CA LYS A 136 22.36 11.84 -1.20
C LYS A 136 22.37 10.83 -0.06
#